data_AF-A0AAD1SL17-F1
#
_entry.id   AF-A0AAD1SL17-F1
#
_cell.length_a   1.000
_cell.length_b   1.000
_cell.length_c   1.000
_cell.angle_alpha   90.00
_cell.angle_beta   90.00
_cell.angle_gamma   90.00
#
_symmetry.space_group_name_H-M   'P 1'
#
loop_
_entity.id
_entity.type
_entity.pdbx_description
1 polymer ?
#
loop_
_entity_poly.entity_id
_entity_poly.type
_entity_poly.pdbx_seq_one_letter_code
_entity_poly.pdbx_strand_id
1 'polypeptide(L)'
;QIHSWLTKHQVEKKATSNEPQLTSFEKTILKLMPTQKTFSTLYTNMLQHNITLRYPFVIAWEKDLGQTFPEAMWRKMFITPKTLTLSANHTELSRKILYRWYLVPTRLKQMYPEASDKCWRYASTARSMIYIWWTCPVLNPYWTALTKMIHTSTGIRIPQTPDCLLLHNYPPMLPKTTRYLTYQINIAALTLISRSWKKAEAPTMPQCIQLINTTRLYELASRTAFPTRATFWKTAWQTWEAFENKPPPLPPATSQNIIRSLDSRAHHYSDSYHATPMTT
;
A
#
# COMPACT_ATOMS: atom_id res chain seq x y z
N GLN A 1 19.27 -16.93 28.41
CA GLN A 1 18.16 -15.96 28.33
C GLN A 1 16.87 -16.59 27.80
N ILE A 2 16.88 -17.30 26.66
CA ILE A 2 15.69 -18.02 26.13
C ILE A 2 15.18 -19.10 27.10
N HIS A 3 16.07 -19.89 27.71
CA HIS A 3 15.71 -20.92 28.70
C HIS A 3 14.96 -20.32 29.89
N SER A 4 15.54 -19.31 30.55
CA SER A 4 14.90 -18.59 31.67
C SER A 4 13.57 -17.96 31.28
N TRP A 5 13.44 -17.46 30.04
CA TRP A 5 12.19 -16.88 29.54
C TRP A 5 11.10 -17.94 29.33
N LEU A 6 11.44 -19.11 28.77
CA LEU A 6 10.52 -20.24 28.61
C LEU A 6 10.04 -20.77 29.96
N THR A 7 10.94 -20.92 30.94
CA THR A 7 10.61 -21.37 32.29
C THR A 7 9.68 -20.40 33.02
N LYS A 8 9.85 -19.09 32.80
CA LYS A 8 9.08 -18.04 33.48
C LYS A 8 7.67 -17.87 32.91
N HIS A 9 7.45 -18.17 31.62
CA HIS A 9 6.17 -17.89 30.94
C HIS A 9 5.30 -19.12 30.65
N GLN A 10 5.73 -20.34 30.98
CA GLN A 10 4.91 -21.56 30.83
C GLN A 10 3.94 -21.84 32.00
N VAL A 11 3.96 -21.09 33.10
CA VAL A 11 3.27 -21.49 34.34
C VAL A 11 1.90 -20.81 34.60
N GLU A 12 1.45 -19.86 33.79
CA GLU A 12 0.18 -19.13 34.08
C GLU A 12 -0.97 -19.35 33.08
N LYS A 13 -1.06 -20.51 32.44
CA LYS A 13 -2.30 -20.91 31.74
C LYS A 13 -2.95 -22.11 32.43
N LYS A 14 -3.93 -21.78 33.29
CA LYS A 14 -5.06 -22.57 33.78
C LYS A 14 -4.90 -24.09 33.67
N ALA A 15 -4.74 -24.71 34.85
CA ALA A 15 -4.96 -26.13 35.10
C ALA A 15 -6.25 -26.62 34.42
N THR A 16 -6.10 -27.30 33.30
CA THR A 16 -7.07 -28.25 32.75
C THR A 16 -6.32 -29.56 32.61
N SER A 17 -6.98 -30.64 33.03
CA SER A 17 -6.43 -31.93 33.48
C SER A 17 -5.73 -32.80 32.41
N ASN A 18 -4.93 -32.22 31.52
CA ASN A 18 -4.01 -32.96 30.65
C ASN A 18 -2.66 -32.24 30.66
N GLU A 19 -1.67 -32.82 31.34
CA GLU A 19 -0.27 -32.38 31.20
C GLU A 19 0.10 -32.38 29.70
N PRO A 20 0.55 -31.26 29.13
CA PRO A 20 1.00 -31.26 27.75
C PRO A 20 2.25 -32.15 27.65
N GLN A 21 2.14 -33.28 26.94
CA GLN A 21 3.29 -34.14 26.70
C GLN A 21 4.35 -33.36 25.93
N LEU A 22 5.58 -33.37 26.46
CA LEU A 22 6.71 -32.72 25.77
C LEU A 22 6.87 -33.32 24.37
N THR A 23 6.92 -32.43 23.39
CA THR A 23 7.23 -32.76 22.01
C THR A 23 8.63 -33.38 21.91
N SER A 24 8.89 -34.14 20.84
CA SER A 24 10.23 -34.67 20.56
C SER A 24 11.29 -33.57 20.58
N PHE A 25 10.97 -32.39 20.03
CA PHE A 25 11.81 -31.20 20.03
C PHE A 25 12.14 -30.68 21.44
N GLU A 26 11.14 -30.54 22.31
CA GLU A 26 11.34 -30.07 23.70
C GLU A 26 12.15 -31.08 24.51
N LYS A 27 11.92 -32.39 24.31
CA LYS A 27 12.74 -33.46 24.90
C LYS A 27 14.19 -33.40 24.40
N THR A 28 14.42 -33.04 23.15
CA THR A 28 15.76 -32.86 22.57
C THR A 28 16.47 -31.63 23.15
N ILE A 29 15.77 -30.50 23.32
CA ILE A 29 16.36 -29.28 23.91
C ILE A 29 16.78 -29.52 25.36
N LEU A 30 15.94 -30.19 26.16
CA LEU A 30 16.21 -30.42 27.58
C LEU A 30 17.37 -31.41 27.83
N LYS A 31 17.69 -32.26 26.86
CA LYS A 31 18.79 -33.24 26.97
C LYS A 31 20.14 -32.72 26.48
N LEU A 32 20.17 -31.62 25.74
CA LEU A 32 21.39 -31.15 25.07
C LEU A 32 22.05 -30.00 25.83
N MET A 33 23.28 -30.21 26.30
CA MET A 33 24.17 -29.12 26.74
C MET A 33 24.42 -28.17 25.55
N PRO A 34 24.41 -26.85 25.74
CA PRO A 34 24.52 -25.89 24.65
C PRO A 34 25.95 -25.87 24.07
N THR A 35 26.22 -26.76 23.13
CA THR A 35 27.46 -26.83 22.34
C THR A 35 27.17 -26.50 20.87
N GLN A 36 28.20 -26.17 20.09
CA GLN A 36 28.03 -25.88 18.66
C GLN A 36 27.35 -27.03 17.87
N LYS A 37 27.61 -28.29 18.26
CA LYS A 37 27.00 -29.48 17.64
C LYS A 37 25.51 -29.59 17.94
N THR A 38 25.07 -29.17 19.14
CA THR A 38 23.67 -29.11 19.56
C THR A 38 22.85 -28.21 18.64
N PHE A 39 23.36 -27.03 18.29
CA PHE A 39 22.68 -26.10 17.39
C PHE A 39 22.55 -26.64 15.97
N SER A 40 23.60 -27.29 15.44
CA SER A 40 23.55 -27.93 14.13
C SER A 40 22.54 -29.06 14.07
N THR A 41 22.48 -29.91 15.10
CA THR A 41 21.49 -31.01 15.17
C THR A 41 20.06 -30.47 15.27
N LEU A 42 19.82 -29.43 16.08
CA LEU A 42 18.52 -28.78 16.16
C LEU A 42 18.11 -28.14 14.83
N TYR A 43 19.04 -27.49 14.14
CA TYR A 43 18.80 -26.88 12.82
C TYR A 43 18.45 -27.93 11.76
N THR A 44 19.20 -29.03 11.68
CA THR A 44 18.91 -30.14 10.76
C THR A 44 17.55 -30.78 11.07
N ASN A 45 17.21 -30.98 12.34
CA ASN A 45 15.91 -31.51 12.73
C ASN A 45 14.76 -30.56 12.34
N MET A 46 14.93 -29.24 12.55
CA MET A 46 13.94 -28.24 12.10
C MET A 46 13.78 -28.22 10.58
N LEU A 47 14.87 -28.39 9.82
CA LEU A 47 14.83 -28.48 8.36
C LEU A 47 14.22 -29.79 7.86
N GLN A 48 14.38 -30.90 8.59
CA GLN A 48 13.76 -32.19 8.23
C GLN A 48 12.26 -32.18 8.51
N HIS A 49 11.83 -31.52 9.59
CA HIS A 49 10.44 -31.22 9.86
C HIS A 49 9.97 -29.96 9.10
N ASN A 50 10.34 -29.82 7.83
CA ASN A 50 9.88 -28.73 6.96
C ASN A 50 8.37 -28.87 6.72
N ILE A 51 7.57 -28.58 7.74
CA ILE A 51 6.14 -28.43 7.62
C ILE A 51 5.99 -27.33 6.59
N THR A 52 5.31 -27.64 5.48
CA THR A 52 4.88 -26.66 4.50
C THR A 52 3.85 -25.75 5.18
N LEU A 53 4.33 -24.90 6.09
CA LEU A 53 3.53 -23.98 6.85
C LEU A 53 3.14 -22.88 5.87
N ARG A 54 1.94 -23.01 5.28
CA ARG A 54 1.27 -21.83 4.77
C ARG A 54 1.10 -20.89 5.94
N TYR A 55 1.85 -19.80 5.89
CA TYR A 55 1.81 -18.80 6.94
C TYR A 55 0.37 -18.31 7.15
N PRO A 56 -0.07 -18.04 8.40
CA PRO A 56 -1.44 -17.60 8.66
C PRO A 56 -1.88 -16.37 7.84
N PHE A 57 -0.94 -15.47 7.53
CA PHE A 57 -1.24 -14.30 6.69
C PHE A 57 -1.50 -14.67 5.23
N VAL A 58 -0.85 -15.70 4.69
CA VAL A 58 -1.08 -16.23 3.34
C VAL A 58 -2.51 -16.75 3.24
N ILE A 59 -2.89 -17.63 4.17
CA ILE A 59 -4.25 -18.21 4.23
C ILE A 59 -5.29 -17.10 4.34
N ALA A 60 -5.04 -16.10 5.19
CA ALA A 60 -5.96 -14.99 5.36
C ALA A 60 -6.08 -14.11 4.11
N TRP A 61 -4.99 -13.84 3.39
CA TRP A 61 -5.04 -13.12 2.13
C TRP A 61 -5.77 -13.89 1.04
N GLU A 62 -5.50 -15.18 0.88
CA GLU A 62 -6.16 -16.00 -0.15
C GLU A 62 -7.66 -16.11 0.09
N LYS A 63 -8.07 -16.21 1.35
CA LYS A 63 -9.49 -16.12 1.75
C LYS A 63 -10.10 -14.77 1.38
N ASP A 64 -9.41 -13.66 1.69
CA ASP A 64 -9.91 -12.31 1.38
C ASP A 64 -9.94 -12.01 -0.12
N LEU A 65 -9.01 -12.59 -0.89
CA LEU A 65 -8.88 -12.41 -2.34
C LEU A 65 -9.73 -13.41 -3.13
N GLY A 66 -10.25 -14.46 -2.50
CA GLY A 66 -11.02 -15.52 -3.16
C GLY A 66 -10.21 -16.38 -4.12
N GLN A 67 -8.88 -16.38 -4.01
CA GLN A 67 -7.98 -17.15 -4.87
C GLN A 67 -6.71 -17.58 -4.12
N THR A 68 -6.14 -18.72 -4.52
CA THR A 68 -4.89 -19.23 -3.98
C THR A 68 -3.72 -18.96 -4.91
N PHE A 69 -2.53 -18.71 -4.36
CA PHE A 69 -1.33 -18.47 -5.16
C PHE A 69 -0.24 -19.51 -4.87
N PRO A 70 0.59 -19.86 -5.88
CA PRO A 70 1.74 -20.72 -5.66
C PRO A 70 2.79 -20.00 -4.80
N GLU A 71 3.59 -20.77 -4.06
CA GLU A 71 4.63 -20.24 -3.17
C GLU A 71 5.61 -19.30 -3.89
N ALA A 72 5.98 -19.62 -5.14
CA ALA A 72 6.84 -18.78 -5.96
C ALA A 72 6.27 -17.37 -6.17
N MET A 73 4.94 -17.25 -6.28
CA MET A 73 4.27 -15.96 -6.43
C MET A 73 4.23 -15.19 -5.10
N TRP A 74 3.96 -15.86 -3.98
CA TRP A 74 4.09 -15.27 -2.64
C TRP A 74 5.50 -14.76 -2.36
N ARG A 75 6.52 -15.55 -2.71
CA ARG A 75 7.93 -15.15 -2.61
C ARG A 75 8.24 -13.94 -3.47
N LYS A 76 7.68 -13.86 -4.68
CA LYS A 76 7.81 -12.68 -5.55
C LYS A 76 7.21 -11.44 -4.89
N MET A 77 5.95 -11.49 -4.44
CA MET A 77 5.29 -10.37 -3.74
C MET A 77 6.10 -9.90 -2.52
N PHE A 78 6.69 -10.83 -1.77
CA PHE A 78 7.55 -10.51 -0.61
C PHE A 78 8.85 -9.77 -0.98
N ILE A 79 9.49 -10.16 -2.08
CA ILE A 79 10.79 -9.60 -2.50
C ILE A 79 10.62 -8.30 -3.29
N THR A 80 9.53 -8.15 -4.05
CA THR A 80 9.29 -7.03 -4.97
C THR A 80 9.55 -5.64 -4.35
N PRO A 81 9.05 -5.28 -3.16
CA PRO A 81 9.30 -3.96 -2.56
C PRO A 81 10.78 -3.60 -2.46
N LYS A 82 11.64 -4.52 -1.99
CA LYS A 82 13.09 -4.29 -1.84
C LYS A 82 13.79 -4.03 -3.18
N THR A 83 13.22 -4.53 -4.27
CA THR A 83 13.77 -4.34 -5.61
C THR A 83 13.33 -3.02 -6.25
N LEU A 84 12.23 -2.43 -5.79
CA LEU A 84 11.61 -1.25 -6.41
C LEU A 84 11.80 0.05 -5.62
N THR A 85 12.37 0.00 -4.42
CA THR A 85 12.71 1.21 -3.66
C THR A 85 13.93 1.01 -2.76
N LEU A 86 14.63 2.10 -2.48
CA LEU A 86 15.67 2.17 -1.45
C LEU A 86 15.12 2.63 -0.09
N SER A 87 13.89 3.13 -0.05
CA SER A 87 13.27 3.63 1.17
C SER A 87 12.94 2.47 2.11
N ALA A 88 13.58 2.49 3.29
CA ALA A 88 13.28 1.55 4.36
C ALA A 88 11.80 1.65 4.78
N ASN A 89 11.26 2.87 4.87
CA ASN A 89 9.87 3.13 5.23
C ASN A 89 8.88 2.51 4.24
N HIS A 90 9.14 2.62 2.93
CA HIS A 90 8.29 2.02 1.89
C HIS A 90 8.35 0.49 1.91
N THR A 91 9.55 -0.06 2.09
CA THR A 91 9.73 -1.51 2.20
C THR A 91 9.06 -2.05 3.47
N GLU A 92 9.15 -1.33 4.59
CA GLU A 92 8.49 -1.67 5.84
C GLU A 92 6.96 -1.61 5.72
N LEU A 93 6.42 -0.55 5.12
CA LEU A 93 4.98 -0.42 4.86
C LEU A 93 4.45 -1.62 4.05
N SER A 94 5.14 -1.97 2.96
CA SER A 94 4.77 -3.10 2.12
C SER A 94 4.76 -4.41 2.92
N ARG A 95 5.75 -4.62 3.80
CA ARG A 95 5.78 -5.78 4.72
C ARG A 95 4.64 -5.73 5.73
N LYS A 96 4.35 -4.58 6.33
CA LYS A 96 3.24 -4.42 7.29
C LYS A 96 1.89 -4.75 6.65
N ILE A 97 1.69 -4.39 5.39
CA ILE A 97 0.51 -4.76 4.62
C ILE A 97 0.50 -6.28 4.39
N LEU A 98 1.57 -6.84 3.83
CA LEU A 98 1.69 -8.26 3.52
C LEU A 98 1.46 -9.15 4.76
N TYR A 99 2.09 -8.82 5.90
CA TYR A 99 1.92 -9.53 7.16
C TYR A 99 0.61 -9.21 7.89
N ARG A 100 -0.23 -8.32 7.35
CA ARG A 100 -1.51 -7.90 7.95
C ARG A 100 -1.33 -7.35 9.36
N TRP A 101 -0.30 -6.51 9.53
CA TRP A 101 0.12 -5.92 10.80
C TRP A 101 -0.91 -4.93 11.38
N TYR A 102 -1.63 -4.21 10.51
CA TYR A 102 -2.58 -3.20 10.93
C TYR A 102 -3.74 -3.81 11.74
N LEU A 103 -4.10 -3.17 12.86
CA LEU A 103 -5.30 -3.55 13.61
C LEU A 103 -6.53 -3.02 12.89
N VAL A 104 -7.52 -3.89 12.71
CA VAL A 104 -8.81 -3.57 12.06
C VAL A 104 -9.93 -3.58 13.10
N PRO A 105 -11.07 -2.90 12.84
CA PRO A 105 -12.16 -2.82 13.81
C PRO A 105 -12.63 -4.17 14.36
N THR A 106 -12.72 -5.20 13.50
CA THR A 106 -13.07 -6.57 13.92
C THR A 106 -12.08 -7.17 14.91
N ARG A 107 -10.77 -6.97 14.70
CA ARG A 107 -9.73 -7.41 15.65
C ARG A 107 -9.76 -6.58 16.93
N LEU A 108 -10.05 -5.28 16.83
CA LEU A 108 -10.17 -4.41 18.00
C LEU A 108 -11.36 -4.79 18.86
N LYS A 109 -12.52 -5.13 18.27
CA LYS A 109 -13.70 -5.66 18.98
C LYS A 109 -13.38 -6.94 19.74
N GLN A 110 -12.60 -7.84 19.14
CA GLN A 110 -12.17 -9.08 19.78
C GLN A 110 -11.24 -8.84 20.98
N MET A 111 -10.39 -7.80 20.92
CA MET A 111 -9.48 -7.44 22.01
C MET A 111 -10.16 -6.60 23.10
N TYR A 112 -11.09 -5.74 22.70
CA TYR A 112 -11.76 -4.77 23.56
C TYR A 112 -13.28 -4.84 23.27
N PRO A 113 -14.08 -5.47 24.15
CA PRO A 113 -15.51 -5.64 23.95
C PRO A 113 -16.28 -4.33 23.75
N GLU A 114 -15.81 -3.22 24.31
CA GLU A 114 -16.42 -1.88 24.15
C GLU A 114 -16.09 -1.20 22.81
N ALA A 115 -15.09 -1.70 22.07
CA ALA A 115 -14.73 -1.12 20.78
C ALA A 115 -15.85 -1.35 19.74
N SER A 116 -15.89 -0.49 18.72
CA SER A 116 -16.76 -0.67 17.55
C SER A 116 -16.06 -1.55 16.51
N ASP A 117 -16.81 -2.47 15.91
CA ASP A 117 -16.37 -3.28 14.77
C ASP A 117 -16.65 -2.62 13.41
N LYS A 118 -17.27 -1.43 13.43
CA LYS A 118 -17.61 -0.65 12.23
C LYS A 118 -16.36 -0.02 11.61
N CYS A 119 -16.37 0.16 10.30
CA CYS A 119 -15.31 0.88 9.60
C CYS A 119 -15.29 2.36 10.01
N TRP A 120 -14.08 2.88 10.24
CA TRP A 120 -13.86 4.30 10.54
C TRP A 120 -14.35 5.26 9.44
N ARG A 121 -14.36 4.81 8.18
CA ARG A 121 -14.77 5.61 7.00
C ARG A 121 -16.25 5.46 6.64
N TYR A 122 -16.84 4.30 6.93
CA TYR A 122 -18.21 4.00 6.53
C TYR A 122 -18.89 3.11 7.57
N ALA A 123 -19.74 3.72 8.39
CA ALA A 123 -20.32 3.13 9.59
C ALA A 123 -21.52 2.21 9.29
N SER A 124 -21.29 1.07 8.66
CA SER A 124 -22.34 0.08 8.36
C SER A 124 -22.17 -1.26 9.08
N THR A 125 -21.10 -2.01 8.80
CA THR A 125 -20.97 -3.42 9.22
C THR A 125 -19.56 -3.78 9.68
N ALA A 126 -19.39 -4.95 10.31
CA ALA A 126 -18.13 -5.51 10.76
C ALA A 126 -17.13 -5.71 9.60
N ARG A 127 -15.93 -5.11 9.67
CA ARG A 127 -15.00 -5.08 8.52
C ARG A 127 -13.67 -5.79 8.74
N SER A 128 -13.28 -6.59 7.75
CA SER A 128 -12.01 -7.30 7.64
C SER A 128 -10.89 -6.40 7.12
N MET A 129 -9.66 -6.94 7.06
CA MET A 129 -8.48 -6.23 6.53
C MET A 129 -8.67 -5.75 5.10
N ILE A 130 -9.13 -6.63 4.21
CA ILE A 130 -9.38 -6.28 2.81
C ILE A 130 -10.41 -5.17 2.68
N TYR A 131 -11.39 -5.08 3.57
CA TYR A 131 -12.36 -4.00 3.51
C TYR A 131 -11.74 -2.63 3.80
N ILE A 132 -10.95 -2.52 4.88
CA ILE A 132 -10.37 -1.23 5.26
C ILE A 132 -9.35 -0.75 4.21
N TRP A 133 -8.63 -1.67 3.57
CA TRP A 133 -7.68 -1.33 2.51
C TRP A 133 -8.30 -1.11 1.13
N TRP A 134 -9.33 -1.88 0.78
CA TRP A 134 -9.77 -2.02 -0.60
C TRP A 134 -11.28 -1.82 -0.80
N THR A 135 -12.12 -2.69 -0.24
CA THR A 135 -13.56 -2.74 -0.60
C THR A 135 -14.42 -1.67 0.08
N CYS A 136 -13.83 -0.81 0.93
CA CYS A 136 -14.53 0.33 1.50
C CYS A 136 -15.03 1.27 0.38
N PRO A 137 -16.34 1.56 0.29
CA PRO A 137 -16.90 2.42 -0.75
C PRO A 137 -16.27 3.81 -0.79
N VAL A 138 -15.86 4.34 0.36
CA VAL A 138 -15.20 5.65 0.50
C VAL A 138 -13.82 5.67 -0.17
N LEU A 139 -13.12 4.53 -0.25
CA LEU A 139 -11.83 4.41 -0.94
C LEU A 139 -11.96 4.07 -2.43
N ASN A 140 -13.11 3.61 -2.90
CA ASN A 140 -13.28 3.19 -4.29
C ASN A 140 -12.96 4.32 -5.30
N PRO A 141 -13.47 5.56 -5.14
CA PRO A 141 -13.11 6.67 -6.03
C PRO A 141 -11.60 6.97 -6.02
N TYR A 142 -10.95 6.81 -4.86
CA TYR A 142 -9.50 7.02 -4.71
C TYR A 142 -8.70 5.97 -5.50
N TRP A 143 -9.06 4.69 -5.40
CA TRP A 143 -8.42 3.62 -6.18
C TRP A 143 -8.62 3.78 -7.68
N THR A 144 -9.83 4.17 -8.12
CA THR A 144 -10.11 4.44 -9.54
C THR A 144 -9.32 5.65 -10.06
N ALA A 145 -9.21 6.71 -9.25
CA ALA A 145 -8.40 7.87 -9.62
C ALA A 145 -6.91 7.52 -9.70
N LEU A 146 -6.41 6.69 -8.78
CA LEU A 146 -5.03 6.21 -8.76
C LEU A 146 -4.69 5.37 -10.01
N THR A 147 -5.54 4.41 -10.39
CA THR A 147 -5.30 3.56 -11.57
C THR A 147 -5.41 4.35 -12.87
N LYS A 148 -6.34 5.32 -12.94
CA LYS A 148 -6.41 6.27 -14.05
C LYS A 148 -5.12 7.10 -14.15
N MET A 149 -4.57 7.56 -13.03
CA MET A 149 -3.31 8.31 -13.00
C MET A 149 -2.11 7.46 -13.43
N ILE A 150 -2.05 6.19 -13.01
CA ILE A 150 -1.01 5.25 -13.47
C ILE A 150 -1.12 5.04 -14.98
N HIS A 151 -2.33 4.81 -15.49
CA HIS A 151 -2.56 4.65 -16.93
C HIS A 151 -2.18 5.91 -17.71
N THR A 152 -2.54 7.10 -17.22
CA THR A 152 -2.29 8.37 -17.91
C THR A 152 -0.80 8.75 -17.90
N SER A 153 -0.08 8.43 -16.82
CA SER A 153 1.36 8.72 -16.70
C SER A 153 2.25 7.71 -17.41
N THR A 154 1.85 6.43 -17.45
CA THR A 154 2.67 5.35 -18.03
C THR A 154 2.25 4.90 -19.42
N GLY A 155 1.02 5.25 -19.85
CA GLY A 155 0.40 4.71 -21.06
C GLY A 155 -0.07 3.25 -20.94
N ILE A 156 0.10 2.60 -19.78
CA ILE A 156 -0.21 1.17 -19.59
C ILE A 156 -1.33 1.01 -18.57
N ARG A 157 -2.35 0.22 -18.93
CA ARG A 157 -3.41 -0.18 -18.01
C ARG A 157 -2.92 -1.31 -17.13
N ILE A 158 -2.99 -1.10 -15.81
CA ILE A 158 -2.72 -2.13 -14.82
C ILE A 158 -4.04 -2.67 -14.26
N PRO A 159 -4.09 -3.94 -13.82
CA PRO A 159 -5.26 -4.47 -13.13
C PRO A 159 -5.56 -3.67 -11.85
N GLN A 160 -6.80 -3.16 -11.72
CA GLN A 160 -7.30 -2.60 -10.46
C GLN A 160 -7.79 -3.75 -9.57
N THR A 161 -6.84 -4.54 -9.07
CA THR A 161 -7.10 -5.67 -8.18
C THR A 161 -6.29 -5.53 -6.90
N PRO A 162 -6.81 -6.04 -5.77
CA PRO A 162 -6.14 -5.90 -4.49
C PRO A 162 -4.79 -6.64 -4.44
N ASP A 163 -4.62 -7.76 -5.14
CA ASP A 163 -3.32 -8.44 -5.23
C ASP A 163 -2.29 -7.60 -6.02
N CYS A 164 -2.72 -6.94 -7.10
CA CYS A 164 -1.86 -6.06 -7.89
C CYS A 164 -1.44 -4.81 -7.11
N LEU A 165 -2.41 -4.10 -6.51
CA LEU A 165 -2.16 -2.81 -5.85
C LEU A 165 -1.76 -2.93 -4.37
N LEU A 166 -2.31 -3.85 -3.58
CA LEU A 166 -1.90 -3.99 -2.17
C LEU A 166 -0.66 -4.86 -1.99
N LEU A 167 -0.54 -5.94 -2.80
CA LEU A 167 0.53 -6.94 -2.64
C LEU A 167 1.61 -6.85 -3.72
N HIS A 168 1.55 -5.84 -4.58
CA HIS A 168 2.52 -5.58 -5.65
C HIS A 168 2.66 -6.75 -6.65
N ASN A 169 1.59 -7.51 -6.87
CA ASN A 169 1.54 -8.58 -7.85
C ASN A 169 1.39 -8.04 -9.29
N TYR A 170 2.39 -7.29 -9.76
CA TYR A 170 2.33 -6.67 -11.08
C TYR A 170 2.46 -7.71 -12.21
N PRO A 171 1.83 -7.46 -13.37
CA PRO A 171 1.95 -8.31 -14.54
C PRO A 171 3.43 -8.59 -14.91
N PRO A 172 3.77 -9.85 -15.25
CA PRO A 172 5.17 -10.23 -15.53
C PRO A 172 5.75 -9.47 -16.73
N MET A 173 4.90 -9.17 -17.73
CA MET A 173 5.28 -8.42 -18.95
C MET A 173 5.36 -6.90 -18.75
N LEU A 174 5.08 -6.38 -17.55
CA LEU A 174 5.17 -4.95 -17.28
C LEU A 174 6.64 -4.48 -17.41
N PRO A 175 6.94 -3.45 -18.24
CA PRO A 175 8.29 -2.93 -18.41
C PRO A 175 8.91 -2.53 -17.07
N LYS A 176 10.24 -2.71 -16.91
CA LYS A 176 10.92 -2.46 -15.62
C LYS A 176 10.73 -1.02 -15.11
N THR A 177 10.85 -0.03 -15.99
CA THR A 177 10.64 1.39 -15.67
C THR A 177 9.20 1.68 -15.27
N THR A 178 8.22 1.15 -16.03
CA THR A 178 6.80 1.29 -15.70
C THR A 178 6.45 0.61 -14.38
N ARG A 179 6.98 -0.60 -14.12
CA ARG A 179 6.80 -1.32 -12.86
C ARG A 179 7.34 -0.52 -11.67
N TYR A 180 8.51 0.09 -11.85
CA TYR A 180 9.10 0.97 -10.84
C TYR A 180 8.20 2.17 -10.55
N LEU A 181 7.80 2.94 -11.58
CA LEU A 181 6.95 4.12 -11.38
C LEU A 181 5.59 3.75 -10.80
N THR A 182 4.98 2.65 -11.27
CA THR A 182 3.73 2.11 -10.74
C THR A 182 3.86 1.82 -9.24
N TYR A 183 4.98 1.21 -8.81
CA TYR A 183 5.23 0.96 -7.40
C TYR A 183 5.36 2.25 -6.60
N GLN A 184 6.07 3.27 -7.10
CA GLN A 184 6.23 4.55 -6.41
C GLN A 184 4.90 5.29 -6.22
N ILE A 185 4.06 5.31 -7.26
CA ILE A 185 2.71 5.88 -7.19
C ILE A 185 1.86 5.10 -6.18
N ASN A 186 1.88 3.77 -6.27
CA ASN A 186 1.06 2.91 -5.46
C ASN A 186 1.47 2.94 -3.97
N ILE A 187 2.77 2.93 -3.67
CA ILE A 187 3.24 3.00 -2.28
C ILE A 187 2.95 4.35 -1.63
N ALA A 188 2.96 5.44 -2.40
CA ALA A 188 2.51 6.75 -1.90
C ALA A 188 1.02 6.69 -1.52
N ALA A 189 0.19 6.05 -2.33
CA ALA A 189 -1.23 5.88 -2.03
C ALA A 189 -1.48 5.05 -0.77
N LEU A 190 -0.79 3.91 -0.64
CA LEU A 190 -0.81 3.06 0.56
C LEU A 190 -0.29 3.81 1.80
N THR A 191 0.72 4.65 1.64
CA THR A 191 1.25 5.49 2.72
C THR A 191 0.20 6.46 3.24
N LEU A 192 -0.57 7.09 2.35
CA LEU A 192 -1.63 8.00 2.79
C LEU A 192 -2.81 7.26 3.46
N ILE A 193 -3.20 6.09 2.95
CA ILE A 193 -4.24 5.27 3.58
C ILE A 193 -3.80 4.84 4.99
N SER A 194 -2.55 4.39 5.15
CA SER A 194 -2.00 4.01 6.46
C SER A 194 -1.84 5.19 7.41
N ARG A 195 -1.43 6.37 6.95
CA ARG A 195 -1.37 7.59 7.79
C ARG A 195 -2.75 8.05 8.25
N SER A 196 -3.77 7.79 7.44
CA SER A 196 -5.17 8.10 7.75
C SER A 196 -5.93 6.89 8.29
N TRP A 197 -5.26 5.86 8.83
CA TRP A 197 -5.85 4.55 9.08
C TRP A 197 -7.22 4.57 9.79
N LYS A 198 -7.32 5.35 10.88
CA LYS A 198 -8.54 5.52 11.70
C LYS A 198 -9.37 6.77 11.36
N LYS A 199 -9.02 7.54 10.33
CA LYS A 199 -9.78 8.73 9.91
C LYS A 199 -11.00 8.31 9.08
N ALA A 200 -12.05 9.14 9.13
CA ALA A 200 -13.27 8.90 8.36
C ALA A 200 -13.13 9.24 6.87
N GLU A 201 -12.24 10.17 6.55
CA GLU A 201 -12.02 10.62 5.17
C GLU A 201 -11.03 9.73 4.42
N ALA A 202 -11.26 9.57 3.11
CA ALA A 202 -10.26 9.02 2.21
C ALA A 202 -9.16 10.06 1.94
N PRO A 203 -7.92 9.63 1.66
CA PRO A 203 -6.90 10.50 1.11
C PRO A 203 -7.34 11.15 -0.20
N THR A 204 -6.79 12.31 -0.52
CA THR A 204 -7.08 13.02 -1.77
C THR A 204 -5.97 12.80 -2.80
N MET A 205 -6.30 12.90 -4.09
CA MET A 205 -5.30 12.78 -5.16
C MET A 205 -4.22 13.88 -5.11
N PRO A 206 -4.52 15.15 -4.78
CA PRO A 206 -3.48 16.16 -4.57
C PRO A 206 -2.47 15.79 -3.48
N GLN A 207 -2.93 15.22 -2.35
CA GLN A 207 -2.02 14.71 -1.31
C GLN A 207 -1.13 13.58 -1.84
N CYS A 208 -1.69 12.70 -2.68
CA CYS A 208 -0.94 11.62 -3.31
C CYS A 208 0.15 12.15 -4.24
N ILE A 209 -0.18 13.09 -5.13
CA ILE A 209 0.77 13.73 -6.04
C ILE A 209 1.89 14.44 -5.25
N GLN A 210 1.52 15.18 -4.21
CA GLN A 210 2.50 15.85 -3.34
C GLN A 210 3.48 14.83 -2.74
N LEU A 211 2.99 13.71 -2.21
CA LEU A 211 3.85 12.68 -1.63
C LEU A 211 4.72 11.96 -2.68
N ILE A 212 4.21 11.75 -3.88
CA ILE A 212 4.98 11.19 -5.01
C ILE A 212 6.15 12.14 -5.36
N ASN A 213 5.87 13.43 -5.48
CA ASN A 213 6.89 14.44 -5.80
C ASN A 213 7.94 14.58 -4.69
N THR A 214 7.51 14.56 -3.42
CA THR A 214 8.44 14.52 -2.28
C THR A 214 9.31 13.27 -2.32
N THR A 215 8.74 12.11 -2.63
CA THR A 215 9.50 10.85 -2.78
C THR A 215 10.50 10.94 -3.92
N ARG A 216 10.11 11.47 -5.08
CA ARG A 216 11.00 11.72 -6.23
C ARG A 216 12.21 12.55 -5.82
N LEU A 217 12.00 13.63 -5.06
CA LEU A 217 13.10 14.50 -4.59
C LEU A 217 14.06 13.77 -3.63
N TYR A 218 13.54 12.99 -2.69
CA TYR A 218 14.40 12.20 -1.80
C TYR A 218 15.17 11.10 -2.54
N GLU A 219 14.55 10.46 -3.52
CA GLU A 219 15.26 9.50 -4.37
C GLU A 219 16.33 10.19 -5.24
N LEU A 220 16.06 11.38 -5.77
CA LEU A 220 17.04 12.18 -6.50
C LEU A 220 18.24 12.53 -5.61
N ALA A 221 18.01 12.98 -4.38
CA ALA A 221 19.07 13.26 -3.42
C ALA A 221 19.89 12.00 -3.08
N SER A 222 19.22 10.84 -2.99
CA SER A 222 19.91 9.56 -2.74
C SER A 222 20.81 9.11 -3.91
N ARG A 223 20.62 9.66 -5.13
CA ARG A 223 21.46 9.31 -6.30
C ARG A 223 22.88 9.83 -6.19
N THR A 224 23.12 10.94 -5.51
CA THR A 224 24.48 11.44 -5.30
C THR A 224 25.33 10.43 -4.52
N ALA A 225 24.70 9.61 -3.68
CA ALA A 225 25.33 8.52 -2.95
C ALA A 225 25.44 7.19 -3.74
N PHE A 226 24.65 6.98 -4.81
CA PHE A 226 24.59 5.70 -5.55
C PHE A 226 24.49 5.88 -7.09
N PRO A 227 25.62 6.13 -7.78
CA PRO A 227 25.63 6.53 -9.19
C PRO A 227 25.19 5.44 -10.18
N THR A 228 25.33 4.16 -9.85
CA THR A 228 24.98 3.02 -10.75
C THR A 228 23.50 2.91 -11.09
N ARG A 229 22.60 3.53 -10.32
CA ARG A 229 21.15 3.56 -10.57
C ARG A 229 20.64 4.83 -11.27
N ALA A 230 21.54 5.75 -11.60
CA ALA A 230 21.20 7.09 -12.07
C ALA A 230 20.43 7.12 -13.41
N THR A 231 20.87 6.33 -14.39
CA THR A 231 20.27 6.29 -15.74
C THR A 231 18.88 5.66 -15.73
N PHE A 232 18.72 4.55 -14.99
CA PHE A 232 17.43 3.90 -14.80
C PHE A 232 16.41 4.82 -14.10
N TRP A 233 16.82 5.47 -13.00
CA TRP A 233 15.97 6.42 -12.27
C TRP A 233 15.50 7.55 -13.19
N LYS A 234 16.42 8.15 -13.97
CA LYS A 234 16.11 9.26 -14.88
C LYS A 234 15.04 8.83 -15.89
N THR A 235 15.24 7.67 -16.50
CA THR A 235 14.28 7.12 -17.46
C THR A 235 12.91 6.86 -16.84
N ALA A 236 12.86 6.33 -15.62
CA ALA A 236 11.61 6.03 -14.94
C ALA A 236 10.82 7.31 -14.57
N TRP A 237 11.47 8.31 -14.00
CA TRP A 237 10.81 9.53 -13.53
C TRP A 237 10.55 10.57 -14.62
N GLN A 238 11.26 10.52 -15.75
CA GLN A 238 10.97 11.36 -16.92
C GLN A 238 9.51 11.24 -17.40
N THR A 239 8.97 10.02 -17.37
CA THR A 239 7.56 9.78 -17.76
C THR A 239 6.57 10.47 -16.81
N TRP A 240 6.90 10.52 -15.52
CA TRP A 240 6.10 11.23 -14.50
C TRP A 240 6.23 12.76 -14.64
N GLU A 241 7.43 13.28 -14.87
CA GLU A 241 7.66 14.71 -15.11
C GLU A 241 6.91 15.20 -16.36
N ALA A 242 6.94 14.42 -17.44
CA ALA A 242 6.17 14.73 -18.64
C ALA A 242 4.66 14.71 -18.39
N PHE A 243 4.18 13.88 -17.47
CA PHE A 243 2.78 13.85 -17.07
C PHE A 243 2.39 15.09 -16.24
N GLU A 244 3.23 15.50 -15.29
CA GLU A 244 3.01 16.66 -14.43
C GLU A 244 3.04 17.99 -15.20
N ASN A 245 3.91 18.08 -16.21
CA ASN A 245 4.07 19.28 -17.03
C ASN A 245 3.05 19.40 -18.18
N LYS A 246 2.13 18.44 -18.35
CA LYS A 246 1.09 18.55 -19.40
C LYS A 246 0.13 19.69 -19.04
N PRO A 247 -0.09 20.65 -19.94
CA PRO A 247 -1.09 21.69 -19.71
C PRO A 247 -2.48 21.04 -19.54
N PRO A 248 -3.37 21.63 -18.73
CA PRO A 248 -4.72 21.13 -18.58
C PRO A 248 -5.38 21.01 -19.96
N PRO A 249 -6.18 19.95 -20.21
CA PRO A 249 -6.86 19.80 -21.48
C PRO A 249 -7.68 21.06 -21.75
N LEU A 250 -7.50 21.66 -22.92
CA LEU A 250 -8.26 22.82 -23.34
C LEU A 250 -9.76 22.51 -23.16
N PRO A 251 -10.55 23.46 -22.60
CA PRO A 251 -11.96 23.24 -22.42
C PRO A 251 -12.62 22.90 -23.77
N PRO A 252 -13.64 22.04 -23.79
CA PRO A 252 -14.29 21.62 -25.04
C PRO A 252 -14.71 22.83 -25.88
N ALA A 253 -14.65 22.70 -27.21
CA ALA A 253 -14.92 23.81 -28.15
C ALA A 253 -16.25 24.54 -27.86
N THR A 254 -17.24 23.84 -27.31
CA THR A 254 -18.50 24.40 -26.84
C THR A 254 -18.32 25.47 -25.76
N SER A 255 -17.42 25.25 -24.79
CA SER A 255 -17.09 26.22 -23.75
C SER A 255 -16.24 27.38 -24.27
N GLN A 256 -15.39 27.15 -25.28
CA GLN A 256 -14.64 28.23 -25.94
C GLN A 256 -15.56 29.16 -26.76
N ASN A 257 -16.60 28.60 -27.39
CA ASN A 257 -17.61 29.39 -28.10
C ASN A 257 -18.49 30.18 -27.12
N ILE A 258 -18.82 29.61 -25.95
CA ILE A 258 -19.56 30.33 -24.90
C ILE A 258 -18.72 31.48 -24.35
N ILE A 259 -17.44 31.26 -24.04
CA ILE A 259 -16.53 32.32 -23.54
C ILE A 259 -16.35 33.43 -24.59
N ARG A 260 -16.10 33.07 -25.86
CA ARG A 260 -16.04 34.05 -26.97
C ARG A 260 -17.36 34.81 -27.15
N SER A 261 -18.51 34.15 -26.98
CA SER A 261 -19.82 34.81 -27.07
C SER A 261 -20.11 35.76 -25.89
N LEU A 262 -19.56 35.46 -24.71
CA LEU A 262 -19.67 36.30 -23.51
C LEU A 262 -18.76 37.53 -23.62
N ASP A 263 -17.51 37.37 -24.11
CA ASP A 263 -16.61 38.49 -24.37
C ASP A 263 -17.15 39.43 -25.48
N SER A 264 -17.77 38.85 -26.53
CA SER A 264 -18.42 39.63 -27.59
C SER A 264 -19.65 40.42 -27.07
N ARG A 265 -20.39 39.86 -26.10
CA ARG A 265 -21.52 40.55 -25.44
C ARG A 265 -21.06 41.61 -24.45
N ALA A 266 -19.92 41.43 -23.79
CA ALA A 266 -19.36 42.40 -22.86
C ALA A 266 -18.91 43.69 -23.58
N HIS A 267 -18.38 43.59 -24.81
CA HIS A 267 -18.06 44.77 -25.63
C HIS A 267 -19.30 45.50 -26.16
N HIS A 268 -20.43 44.81 -26.36
CA HIS A 268 -21.68 45.48 -26.72
C HIS A 268 -22.38 46.20 -25.56
N TYR A 269 -22.08 45.84 -24.30
CA TYR A 269 -22.68 46.48 -23.12
C TYR A 269 -21.91 47.71 -22.63
N SER A 270 -20.65 47.90 -23.05
CA SER A 270 -19.88 49.11 -22.71
C SER A 270 -20.25 50.33 -23.54
N ASP A 271 -20.89 50.15 -24.70
CA ASP A 271 -21.23 51.25 -25.62
C ASP A 271 -22.62 51.87 -25.36
N SER A 272 -23.42 51.31 -24.43
CA SER A 272 -24.80 51.77 -24.16
C SER A 272 -24.95 52.70 -22.96
N TYR A 273 -23.86 53.21 -22.38
CA TYR A 273 -23.88 54.18 -21.26
C TYR A 273 -23.16 55.48 -21.62
N HIS A 274 -23.58 56.15 -22.70
CA HIS A 274 -23.38 57.59 -22.80
C HIS A 274 -24.55 58.30 -22.11
N ALA A 275 -24.28 58.76 -20.89
CA ALA A 275 -25.14 59.62 -20.12
C ALA A 275 -25.43 60.93 -20.88
N THR A 276 -26.71 61.23 -21.07
CA THR A 276 -27.24 62.54 -21.45
C THR A 276 -26.78 63.62 -20.46
N PRO A 277 -26.27 64.78 -20.92
CA PRO A 277 -25.92 65.88 -20.03
C PRO A 277 -27.19 66.63 -19.59
N MET A 278 -27.40 66.73 -18.27
CA MET A 278 -28.41 67.64 -17.71
C MET A 278 -27.95 69.08 -17.93
N THR A 279 -28.81 69.86 -18.59
CA THR A 279 -28.70 71.32 -18.76
C THR A 279 -29.57 72.00 -17.71
N THR A 280 -28.96 72.97 -17.01
CA THR A 280 -29.51 74.12 -16.25
C THR A 280 -30.80 73.96 -15.45
#